data_AF-A0A3B9NFP9-F1
#
_entry.id   AF-A0A3B9NFP9-F1
#
_cell.length_a   1.000
_cell.length_b   1.000
_cell.length_c   1.000
_cell.angle_alpha   90.00
_cell.angle_beta   90.00
_cell.angle_gamma   90.00
#
_symmetry.space_group_name_H-M   'P 1'
#
loop_
_entity.id
_entity.type
_entity.pdbx_description
1 polymer ?
#
loop_
_entity_poly.entity_id
_entity_poly.type
_entity_poly.pdbx_seq_one_letter_code
_entity_poly.pdbx_strand_id
1 'polypeptide(L)'
;MQQSKSFPVYKIVYSICEHPYLGYLIEPHMVKLNPNGTYSLRYQRIFSNTVDAYAAELDEVDYKLIRLLDEIEQTHLIKKYYKKAIRPVDFFSKVFDKKLYELLRPKIDEKMIQFFEAIGDKPLFMMSKDGYPADQEIKLATSAASILFHFRRNEEETRYFPTIKYENQRLEFMFKNAIVLTNVQAWLLLNNTLYYFDQALEGKKLSPFLNKRYISVGRSTEKKYFETFVCGLIERYHVYAEGFEIQTHQHQAIPLLHLIYVEDGASQLQLQFKYGPHTFTAGAENKVTVRMEYNAQDDQYIFHRVKRSLQWEEQQHESLKKLGLQDVDLQLGLLTPAIQTGKRLSVFDWMNNHQEQLEALGFHIIQNSEEKRFFIGHTSLDIYI
;
A
#
# COMPACT_ATOMS: atom_id res chain seq x y z
N MET A 1 -3.67 -19.77 -62.40
CA MET A 1 -3.81 -19.96 -60.94
C MET A 1 -2.44 -20.24 -60.34
N GLN A 2 -1.74 -19.21 -59.87
CA GLN A 2 -0.56 -19.40 -59.03
C GLN A 2 -1.04 -19.39 -57.58
N GLN A 3 -0.98 -20.55 -56.92
CA GLN A 3 -1.10 -20.61 -55.46
C GLN A 3 0.14 -19.93 -54.89
N SER A 4 0.00 -18.68 -54.43
CA SER A 4 0.99 -18.07 -53.57
C SER A 4 1.09 -18.94 -52.30
N LYS A 5 2.27 -19.50 -52.03
CA LYS A 5 2.56 -20.13 -50.73
C LYS A 5 2.43 -19.05 -49.65
N SER A 6 1.24 -18.91 -49.07
CA SER A 6 1.05 -18.16 -47.84
C SER A 6 1.70 -18.97 -46.73
N PHE A 7 2.78 -18.45 -46.17
CA PHE A 7 3.34 -18.99 -44.94
C PHE A 7 2.26 -18.90 -43.85
N PRO A 8 2.14 -19.91 -42.98
CA PRO A 8 1.16 -19.87 -41.90
C PRO A 8 1.49 -18.67 -40.99
N VAL A 9 0.58 -17.71 -40.94
CA VAL A 9 0.69 -16.55 -40.05
C VAL A 9 0.30 -16.99 -38.65
N TYR A 10 1.20 -16.77 -37.70
CA TYR A 10 0.95 -16.98 -36.28
C TYR A 10 0.87 -15.63 -35.59
N LYS A 11 0.07 -15.54 -34.53
CA LYS A 11 -0.02 -14.35 -33.70
C LYS A 11 0.14 -14.72 -32.25
N ILE A 12 0.90 -13.92 -31.50
CA ILE A 12 1.00 -14.09 -30.06
C ILE A 12 -0.29 -13.66 -29.37
N VAL A 13 -0.71 -14.47 -28.41
CA VAL A 13 -1.83 -14.24 -27.51
C VAL A 13 -1.36 -14.51 -26.08
N TYR A 14 -1.65 -13.60 -25.17
CA TYR A 14 -1.50 -13.83 -23.74
C TYR A 14 -2.84 -14.26 -23.16
N SER A 15 -2.85 -15.39 -22.46
CA SER A 15 -4.09 -15.96 -21.93
C SER A 15 -4.03 -16.10 -20.42
N ILE A 16 -5.01 -15.55 -19.73
CA ILE A 16 -5.24 -15.79 -18.31
C ILE A 16 -5.80 -17.20 -18.15
N CYS A 17 -5.19 -18.03 -17.32
CA CYS A 17 -5.63 -19.39 -17.03
C CYS A 17 -5.75 -19.60 -15.51
N GLU A 18 -6.60 -20.53 -15.08
CA GLU A 18 -6.74 -20.88 -13.67
C GLU A 18 -5.92 -22.14 -13.35
N HIS A 19 -4.83 -21.96 -12.60
CA HIS A 19 -4.03 -23.08 -12.13
C HIS A 19 -4.63 -23.64 -10.83
N PRO A 20 -4.86 -24.97 -10.71
CA PRO A 20 -5.56 -25.56 -9.56
C PRO A 20 -4.94 -25.27 -8.18
N TYR A 21 -3.64 -24.98 -8.14
CA TYR A 21 -2.89 -24.72 -6.89
C TYR A 21 -2.37 -23.29 -6.76
N LEU A 22 -2.15 -22.60 -7.88
CA LEU A 22 -1.47 -21.29 -7.88
C LEU A 22 -2.47 -20.14 -8.10
N GLY A 23 -3.73 -20.46 -8.40
CA GLY A 23 -4.75 -19.50 -8.80
C GLY A 23 -4.54 -19.03 -10.24
N TYR A 24 -5.02 -17.83 -10.57
CA TYR A 24 -4.84 -17.28 -11.91
C TYR A 24 -3.37 -17.02 -12.23
N LEU A 25 -2.99 -17.40 -13.45
CA LEU A 25 -1.69 -17.17 -14.10
C LEU A 25 -1.92 -16.64 -15.53
N ILE A 26 -0.84 -16.31 -16.22
CA ILE A 26 -0.87 -15.84 -17.61
C ILE A 26 0.11 -16.68 -18.43
N GLU A 27 -0.33 -17.11 -19.60
CA GLU A 27 0.44 -17.99 -20.48
C GLU A 27 0.54 -17.42 -21.90
N PRO A 28 1.75 -17.28 -22.47
CA PRO A 28 1.93 -16.83 -23.84
C PRO A 28 1.75 -18.00 -24.81
N HIS A 29 0.96 -17.78 -25.85
CA HIS A 29 0.62 -18.75 -26.86
C HIS A 29 0.80 -18.17 -28.27
N MET A 30 1.42 -18.94 -29.16
CA MET A 30 1.35 -18.68 -30.59
C MET A 30 0.13 -19.38 -31.16
N VAL A 31 -0.78 -18.61 -31.73
CA VAL A 31 -2.01 -19.12 -32.32
C VAL A 31 -1.96 -18.93 -33.83
N LYS A 32 -2.19 -20.01 -34.59
CA LYS A 32 -2.26 -19.92 -36.05
C LYS A 32 -3.52 -19.17 -36.46
N LEU A 33 -3.40 -18.23 -37.40
CA LEU A 33 -4.54 -17.55 -37.98
C LEU A 33 -5.20 -18.37 -39.09
N ASN A 34 -6.52 -18.30 -39.14
CA ASN A 34 -7.32 -18.78 -40.25
C ASN A 34 -7.17 -17.82 -41.47
N PRO A 35 -7.53 -18.23 -42.70
CA PRO A 35 -7.44 -17.37 -43.88
C PRO A 35 -8.22 -16.05 -43.77
N ASN A 36 -9.26 -16.00 -42.93
CA ASN A 36 -10.05 -14.81 -42.64
C ASN A 36 -9.48 -13.93 -41.51
N GLY A 37 -8.31 -14.27 -40.97
CA GLY A 37 -7.64 -13.53 -39.90
C GLY A 37 -8.08 -13.87 -38.48
N THR A 38 -9.04 -14.79 -38.27
CA THR A 38 -9.45 -15.20 -36.91
C THR A 38 -8.48 -16.22 -36.31
N TYR A 39 -8.45 -16.30 -34.99
CA TYR A 39 -7.68 -17.32 -34.27
C TYR A 39 -8.23 -18.74 -34.55
N SER A 40 -7.33 -19.68 -34.84
CA SER A 40 -7.68 -21.09 -35.05
C SER A 40 -7.46 -21.93 -33.78
N LEU A 41 -7.97 -23.16 -33.78
CA LEU A 41 -7.71 -24.14 -32.72
C LEU A 41 -6.29 -24.75 -32.74
N ARG A 42 -5.41 -24.29 -33.65
CA ARG A 42 -4.00 -24.70 -33.66
C ARG A 42 -3.16 -23.66 -32.94
N TYR A 43 -2.73 -24.01 -31.73
CA TYR A 43 -1.94 -23.14 -30.87
C TYR A 43 -0.83 -23.91 -30.17
N GLN A 44 0.20 -23.19 -29.75
CA GLN A 44 1.31 -23.72 -28.97
C GLN A 44 1.69 -22.72 -27.88
N ARG A 45 1.79 -23.17 -26.63
CA ARG A 45 2.40 -22.40 -25.55
C ARG A 45 3.89 -22.23 -25.82
N ILE A 46 4.40 -21.02 -25.64
CA ILE A 46 5.81 -20.69 -25.87
C ILE A 46 6.51 -20.26 -24.58
N PHE A 47 7.84 -20.32 -24.59
CA PHE A 47 8.71 -19.96 -23.48
C PHE A 47 9.96 -19.25 -24.03
N SER A 48 10.73 -18.56 -23.18
CA SER A 48 11.91 -17.80 -23.64
C SER A 48 12.97 -18.64 -24.36
N ASN A 49 13.02 -19.95 -24.12
CA ASN A 49 13.95 -20.87 -24.78
C ASN A 49 13.43 -21.49 -26.09
N THR A 50 12.17 -21.25 -26.46
CA THR A 50 11.51 -21.81 -27.66
C THR A 50 10.93 -20.73 -28.58
N VAL A 51 10.88 -19.49 -28.09
CA VAL A 51 10.28 -18.33 -28.75
C VAL A 51 10.96 -17.97 -30.08
N ASP A 52 12.25 -18.28 -30.25
CA ASP A 52 13.03 -17.91 -31.44
C ASP A 52 12.50 -18.53 -32.74
N ALA A 53 11.75 -19.64 -32.65
CA ALA A 53 11.04 -20.21 -33.80
C ALA A 53 9.97 -19.28 -34.40
N TYR A 54 9.56 -18.25 -33.64
CA TYR A 54 8.53 -17.28 -33.99
C TYR A 54 9.06 -15.84 -34.03
N ALA A 55 10.37 -15.63 -34.10
CA ALA A 55 11.00 -14.31 -34.01
C ALA A 55 10.45 -13.26 -34.99
N ALA A 56 9.98 -13.68 -36.17
CA ALA A 56 9.39 -12.78 -37.17
C ALA A 56 8.04 -12.16 -36.74
N GLU A 57 7.36 -12.75 -35.76
CA GLU A 57 6.02 -12.35 -35.31
C GLU A 57 6.04 -11.63 -33.94
N LEU A 58 7.23 -11.35 -33.40
CA LEU A 58 7.43 -10.89 -32.03
C LEU A 58 8.30 -9.64 -31.96
N ASP A 59 8.02 -8.78 -30.99
CA ASP A 59 8.84 -7.62 -30.68
C ASP A 59 9.51 -7.70 -29.31
N GLU A 60 10.32 -6.69 -28.98
CA GLU A 60 11.05 -6.59 -27.72
C GLU A 60 10.13 -6.62 -26.48
N VAL A 61 8.90 -6.11 -26.61
CA VAL A 61 7.91 -6.18 -25.52
C VAL A 61 7.50 -7.63 -25.32
N ASP A 62 7.25 -8.38 -26.40
CA ASP A 62 6.89 -9.79 -26.30
C ASP A 62 7.99 -10.61 -25.62
N TYR A 63 9.25 -10.40 -26.01
CA TYR A 63 10.40 -11.08 -25.38
C TYR A 63 10.50 -10.77 -23.87
N LYS A 64 10.27 -9.51 -23.48
CA LYS A 64 10.25 -9.10 -22.07
C LYS A 64 9.11 -9.77 -21.30
N LEU A 65 7.89 -9.75 -21.85
CA LEU A 65 6.71 -10.36 -21.24
C LEU A 65 6.86 -11.88 -21.11
N ILE A 66 7.38 -12.57 -22.13
CA ILE A 66 7.61 -14.03 -22.07
C ILE A 66 8.61 -14.39 -20.97
N ARG A 67 9.75 -13.68 -20.88
CA ARG A 67 10.73 -13.89 -19.80
C ARG A 67 10.13 -13.66 -18.41
N LEU A 68 9.25 -12.67 -18.29
CA LEU A 68 8.55 -12.38 -17.05
C LEU A 68 7.61 -13.53 -16.64
N LEU A 69 6.87 -14.08 -17.61
CA LEU A 69 5.93 -15.18 -17.38
C LEU A 69 6.64 -16.53 -17.11
N ASP A 70 7.84 -16.73 -17.66
CA ASP A 70 8.68 -17.90 -17.34
C ASP A 70 9.04 -17.97 -15.84
N GLU A 71 9.16 -16.84 -15.14
CA GLU A 71 9.48 -16.81 -13.70
C GLU A 71 8.34 -17.35 -12.81
N ILE A 72 7.10 -17.32 -13.30
CA ILE A 72 5.91 -17.81 -12.59
C ILE A 72 5.40 -19.14 -13.14
N GLU A 73 6.09 -19.72 -14.12
CA GLU A 73 5.79 -21.06 -14.63
C GLU A 73 6.07 -22.12 -13.55
N GLN A 74 5.21 -23.13 -13.46
CA GLN A 74 5.24 -24.13 -12.39
C GLN A 74 6.60 -24.84 -12.24
N THR A 75 7.26 -25.22 -13.33
CA THR A 75 8.56 -25.89 -13.33
C THR A 75 9.66 -24.96 -12.85
N HIS A 76 9.63 -23.68 -13.28
CA HIS A 76 10.53 -22.65 -12.77
C HIS A 76 10.35 -22.47 -11.25
N LEU A 77 9.11 -22.35 -10.78
CA LEU A 77 8.81 -22.21 -9.35
C LEU A 77 9.28 -23.43 -8.55
N ILE A 78 8.99 -24.64 -9.01
CA ILE A 78 9.45 -25.89 -8.37
C ILE A 78 10.98 -25.91 -8.27
N LYS A 79 11.68 -25.62 -9.36
CA LYS A 79 13.14 -25.59 -9.39
C LYS A 79 13.71 -24.57 -8.41
N LYS A 80 13.12 -23.37 -8.35
CA LYS A 80 13.59 -22.27 -7.49
C LYS A 80 13.37 -22.54 -6.00
N TYR A 81 12.22 -23.10 -5.63
CA TYR A 81 11.79 -23.20 -4.23
C TYR A 81 11.93 -24.59 -3.59
N TYR A 82 11.85 -25.67 -4.37
CA TYR A 82 12.00 -27.03 -3.86
C TYR A 82 13.39 -27.62 -4.12
N LYS A 83 14.05 -27.20 -5.21
CA LYS A 83 15.43 -27.55 -5.60
C LYS A 83 15.72 -29.06 -5.80
N LYS A 84 14.74 -29.95 -5.60
CA LYS A 84 14.84 -31.39 -5.90
C LYS A 84 14.01 -31.71 -7.14
N ALA A 85 14.46 -32.70 -7.91
CA ALA A 85 13.70 -33.21 -9.05
C ALA A 85 12.40 -33.87 -8.55
N ILE A 86 11.27 -33.38 -9.06
CA ILE A 86 9.93 -33.88 -8.74
C ILE A 86 9.00 -33.54 -9.90
N ARG A 87 8.02 -34.40 -10.18
CA ARG A 87 6.98 -34.10 -11.18
C ARG A 87 6.04 -33.02 -10.62
N PRO A 88 5.54 -32.07 -11.43
CA PRO A 88 4.63 -31.03 -10.93
C PRO A 88 3.43 -31.58 -10.15
N VAL A 89 2.80 -32.65 -10.65
CA VAL A 89 1.67 -33.31 -9.97
C VAL A 89 2.05 -33.81 -8.57
N ASP A 90 3.21 -34.43 -8.42
CA ASP A 90 3.70 -34.92 -7.12
C ASP A 90 4.06 -33.75 -6.19
N PHE A 91 4.66 -32.69 -6.72
CA PHE A 91 4.98 -31.50 -5.93
C PHE A 91 3.72 -30.86 -5.35
N PHE A 92 2.73 -30.59 -6.20
CA PHE A 92 1.51 -29.93 -5.76
C PHE A 92 0.63 -30.80 -4.85
N SER A 93 0.65 -32.12 -5.03
CA SER A 93 -0.14 -33.03 -4.17
C SER A 93 0.53 -33.39 -2.85
N LYS A 94 1.87 -33.43 -2.78
CA LYS A 94 2.61 -33.96 -1.60
C LYS A 94 3.42 -32.92 -0.83
N VAL A 95 3.80 -31.81 -1.47
CA VAL A 95 4.74 -30.82 -0.91
C VAL A 95 4.10 -29.44 -0.77
N PHE A 96 3.26 -29.04 -1.73
CA PHE A 96 2.66 -27.72 -1.76
C PHE A 96 1.59 -27.58 -0.67
N ASP A 97 1.88 -26.76 0.32
CA ASP A 97 1.01 -26.48 1.45
C ASP A 97 0.62 -25.00 1.53
N LYS A 98 -0.16 -24.64 2.55
CA LYS A 98 -0.59 -23.26 2.79
C LYS A 98 0.59 -22.30 2.98
N LYS A 99 1.67 -22.74 3.65
CA LYS A 99 2.84 -21.88 3.90
C LYS A 99 3.55 -21.56 2.59
N LEU A 100 3.71 -22.55 1.72
CA LEU A 100 4.32 -22.35 0.40
C LEU A 100 3.44 -21.50 -0.50
N TYR A 101 2.11 -21.69 -0.46
CA TYR A 101 1.17 -20.79 -1.14
C TYR A 101 1.32 -19.34 -0.67
N GLU A 102 1.34 -19.09 0.64
CA GLU A 102 1.51 -17.74 1.20
C GLU A 102 2.87 -17.11 0.86
N LEU A 103 3.91 -17.93 0.66
CA LEU A 103 5.23 -17.48 0.20
C LEU A 103 5.27 -17.17 -1.30
N LEU A 104 4.62 -17.99 -2.14
CA LEU A 104 4.70 -17.86 -3.60
C LEU A 104 3.69 -16.86 -4.16
N ARG A 105 2.47 -16.80 -3.61
CA ARG A 105 1.39 -15.98 -4.18
C ARG A 105 1.76 -14.50 -4.32
N PRO A 106 2.39 -13.82 -3.34
CA PRO A 106 2.81 -12.43 -3.50
C PRO A 106 3.81 -12.24 -4.64
N LYS A 107 4.74 -13.18 -4.83
CA LYS A 107 5.75 -13.11 -5.90
C LYS A 107 5.14 -13.36 -7.28
N ILE A 108 4.13 -14.22 -7.35
CA ILE A 108 3.34 -14.42 -8.56
C ILE A 108 2.55 -13.14 -8.87
N ASP A 109 1.91 -12.54 -7.87
CA ASP A 109 1.18 -11.28 -8.01
C ASP A 109 2.10 -10.17 -8.55
N GLU A 110 3.30 -10.00 -7.98
CA GLU A 110 4.28 -9.00 -8.44
C GLU A 110 4.60 -9.14 -9.94
N LYS A 111 4.79 -10.38 -10.42
CA LYS A 111 5.08 -10.66 -11.82
C LYS A 111 3.86 -10.46 -12.71
N MET A 112 2.67 -10.82 -12.24
CA MET A 112 1.42 -10.53 -12.95
C MET A 112 1.14 -9.02 -13.05
N ILE A 113 1.39 -8.26 -11.99
CA ILE A 113 1.25 -6.79 -11.99
C ILE A 113 2.22 -6.17 -12.99
N GLN A 114 3.50 -6.56 -12.95
CA GLN A 114 4.50 -6.13 -13.95
C GLN A 114 4.08 -6.46 -15.38
N PHE A 115 3.41 -7.60 -15.58
CA PHE A 115 2.88 -8.00 -16.89
C PHE A 115 1.75 -7.06 -17.32
N PHE A 116 0.73 -6.83 -16.46
CA PHE A 116 -0.40 -5.98 -16.80
C PHE A 116 0.00 -4.51 -17.04
N GLU A 117 1.03 -4.03 -16.34
CA GLU A 117 1.58 -2.67 -16.56
C GLU A 117 2.36 -2.57 -17.88
N ALA A 118 2.92 -3.67 -18.37
CA ALA A 118 3.79 -3.69 -19.56
C ALA A 118 3.11 -4.19 -20.84
N ILE A 119 1.93 -4.83 -20.75
CA ILE A 119 1.28 -5.49 -21.89
C ILE A 119 0.86 -4.52 -23.00
N GLY A 120 0.49 -3.27 -22.67
CA GLY A 120 0.00 -2.30 -23.64
C GLY A 120 -1.21 -2.83 -24.43
N ASP A 121 -1.17 -2.70 -25.75
CA ASP A 121 -2.25 -3.12 -26.67
C ASP A 121 -2.13 -4.59 -27.14
N LYS A 122 -1.25 -5.38 -26.52
CA LYS A 122 -1.07 -6.79 -26.92
C LYS A 122 -2.33 -7.61 -26.63
N PRO A 123 -2.64 -8.64 -27.45
CA PRO A 123 -3.87 -9.40 -27.29
C PRO A 123 -3.90 -10.19 -25.98
N LEU A 124 -4.87 -9.89 -25.11
CA LEU A 124 -5.11 -10.55 -23.83
C LEU A 124 -6.46 -11.26 -23.82
N PHE A 125 -6.51 -12.48 -23.34
CA PHE A 125 -7.71 -13.31 -23.33
C PHE A 125 -7.88 -14.04 -22.00
N MET A 126 -9.11 -14.45 -21.69
CA MET A 126 -9.37 -15.54 -20.75
C MET A 126 -9.33 -16.86 -21.53
N MET A 127 -8.66 -17.86 -20.95
CA MET A 127 -8.62 -19.21 -21.49
C MET A 127 -9.96 -19.92 -21.30
N SER A 128 -10.37 -20.73 -22.29
CA SER A 128 -11.53 -21.61 -22.11
C SER A 128 -11.25 -22.70 -21.09
N LYS A 129 -12.31 -23.34 -20.57
CA LYS A 129 -12.18 -24.51 -19.69
C LYS A 129 -11.45 -25.69 -20.35
N ASP A 130 -11.56 -25.80 -21.68
CA ASP A 130 -10.90 -26.84 -22.47
C ASP A 130 -9.46 -26.46 -22.87
N GLY A 131 -8.96 -25.31 -22.41
CA GLY A 131 -7.59 -24.88 -22.61
C GLY A 131 -7.33 -24.08 -23.88
N TYR A 132 -8.38 -23.58 -24.56
CA TYR A 132 -8.21 -22.72 -25.73
C TYR A 132 -7.80 -21.30 -25.31
N PRO A 133 -6.64 -20.77 -25.74
CA PRO A 133 -6.06 -19.55 -25.19
C PRO A 133 -6.65 -18.24 -25.75
N ALA A 134 -7.52 -18.30 -26.75
CA ALA A 134 -8.07 -17.11 -27.41
C ALA A 134 -9.61 -17.11 -27.40
N ASP A 135 -10.19 -17.50 -26.26
CA ASP A 135 -11.64 -17.67 -26.08
C ASP A 135 -12.36 -16.33 -25.89
N GLN A 136 -12.07 -15.64 -24.78
CA GLN A 136 -12.74 -14.40 -24.42
C GLN A 136 -11.74 -13.26 -24.32
N GLU A 137 -11.78 -12.32 -25.26
CA GLU A 137 -10.88 -11.15 -25.27
C GLU A 137 -11.10 -10.28 -24.03
N ILE A 138 -9.99 -9.82 -23.44
CA ILE A 138 -9.95 -8.94 -22.28
C ILE A 138 -9.34 -7.60 -22.68
N LYS A 139 -9.98 -6.52 -22.27
CA LYS A 139 -9.48 -5.15 -22.45
C LYS A 139 -9.04 -4.57 -21.13
N LEU A 140 -7.90 -3.89 -21.11
CA LEU A 140 -7.50 -3.12 -19.94
C LEU A 140 -8.37 -1.85 -19.85
N ALA A 141 -8.73 -1.47 -18.63
CA ALA A 141 -9.34 -0.18 -18.36
C ALA A 141 -8.40 0.95 -18.82
N THR A 142 -8.94 2.03 -19.36
CA THR A 142 -8.15 3.18 -19.85
C THR A 142 -7.74 4.15 -18.74
N SER A 143 -8.41 4.09 -17.60
CA SER A 143 -8.11 4.87 -16.40
C SER A 143 -8.22 4.04 -15.13
N ALA A 144 -7.64 4.54 -14.04
CA ALA A 144 -7.78 3.91 -12.74
C ALA A 144 -9.22 4.01 -12.21
N ALA A 145 -9.71 2.94 -11.60
CA ALA A 145 -10.94 2.96 -10.81
C ALA A 145 -10.65 3.47 -9.39
N SER A 146 -11.63 4.14 -8.78
CA SER A 146 -11.56 4.55 -7.37
C SER A 146 -12.37 3.61 -6.49
N ILE A 147 -11.93 3.47 -5.23
CA ILE A 147 -12.64 2.70 -4.21
C ILE A 147 -13.01 3.58 -3.02
N LEU A 148 -14.21 3.34 -2.49
CA LEU A 148 -14.70 3.95 -1.25
C LEU A 148 -15.26 2.85 -0.36
N PHE A 149 -14.78 2.79 0.88
CA PHE A 149 -15.29 1.86 1.89
C PHE A 149 -16.39 2.52 2.71
N HIS A 150 -17.49 1.81 2.93
CA HIS A 150 -18.65 2.29 3.67
C HIS A 150 -18.80 1.51 4.96
N PHE A 151 -19.08 2.21 6.04
CA PHE A 151 -19.58 1.64 7.29
C PHE A 151 -20.93 2.25 7.62
N ARG A 152 -21.90 1.40 7.96
CA ARG A 152 -23.21 1.81 8.46
C ARG A 152 -23.51 1.06 9.75
N ARG A 153 -23.43 1.75 10.87
CA ARG A 153 -23.71 1.24 12.22
C ARG A 153 -25.13 1.59 12.61
N ASN A 154 -25.87 0.61 13.14
CA ASN A 154 -27.18 0.77 13.75
C ASN A 154 -27.21 0.06 15.11
N GLU A 155 -28.39 -0.07 15.71
CA GLU A 155 -28.57 -0.69 17.04
C GLU A 155 -28.18 -2.17 17.10
N GLU A 156 -28.18 -2.88 15.98
CA GLU A 156 -27.96 -4.34 15.91
C GLU A 156 -26.55 -4.71 15.39
N GLU A 157 -26.06 -3.98 14.39
CA GLU A 157 -24.84 -4.34 13.67
C GLU A 157 -24.16 -3.13 13.02
N THR A 158 -22.88 -3.33 12.68
CA THR A 158 -22.17 -2.49 11.72
C THR A 158 -22.02 -3.22 10.38
N ARG A 159 -22.54 -2.63 9.30
CA ARG A 159 -22.38 -3.11 7.92
C ARG A 159 -21.17 -2.46 7.27
N TYR A 160 -20.25 -3.28 6.78
CA TYR A 160 -19.07 -2.85 6.03
C TYR A 160 -19.14 -3.32 4.57
N PHE A 161 -18.93 -2.43 3.61
CA PHE A 161 -18.89 -2.78 2.18
C PHE A 161 -18.13 -1.75 1.33
N PRO A 162 -17.48 -2.16 0.23
CA PRO A 162 -16.87 -1.25 -0.72
C PRO A 162 -17.84 -0.85 -1.84
N THR A 163 -17.58 0.32 -2.43
CA THR A 163 -18.10 0.73 -3.74
C THR A 163 -16.94 1.11 -4.64
N ILE A 164 -17.04 0.72 -5.92
CA ILE A 164 -16.03 1.04 -6.93
C ILE A 164 -16.66 2.01 -7.93
N LYS A 165 -15.89 3.01 -8.36
CA LYS A 165 -16.26 3.88 -9.48
C LYS A 165 -15.20 3.82 -10.57
N TYR A 166 -15.63 3.77 -11.81
CA TYR A 166 -14.80 3.88 -13.01
C TYR A 166 -15.40 4.99 -13.89
N GLU A 167 -14.58 5.95 -14.30
CA GLU A 167 -15.02 7.12 -15.08
C GLU A 167 -16.26 7.82 -14.46
N ASN A 168 -16.24 8.01 -13.13
CA ASN A 168 -17.33 8.56 -12.31
C ASN A 168 -18.62 7.72 -12.26
N GLN A 169 -18.69 6.58 -12.94
CA GLN A 169 -19.82 5.66 -12.91
C GLN A 169 -19.57 4.55 -11.89
N ARG A 170 -20.63 4.14 -11.17
CA ARG A 170 -20.53 3.05 -10.20
C ARG A 170 -20.41 1.71 -10.94
N LEU A 171 -19.38 0.93 -10.60
CA LEU A 171 -19.24 -0.44 -11.08
C LEU A 171 -20.05 -1.41 -10.20
N GLU A 172 -20.97 -2.13 -10.82
CA GLU A 172 -21.66 -3.27 -10.21
C GLU A 172 -20.81 -4.54 -10.39
N PHE A 173 -19.98 -4.86 -9.40
CA PHE A 173 -19.11 -6.04 -9.47
C PHE A 173 -19.62 -7.24 -8.65
N MET A 174 -20.47 -6.99 -7.66
CA MET A 174 -21.01 -8.02 -6.77
C MET A 174 -21.99 -8.93 -7.53
N PHE A 175 -21.86 -10.25 -7.38
CA PHE A 175 -22.68 -11.26 -8.05
C PHE A 175 -22.66 -11.18 -9.59
N LYS A 176 -21.58 -10.61 -10.16
CA LYS A 176 -21.37 -10.48 -11.62
C LYS A 176 -20.20 -11.30 -12.13
N ASN A 177 -19.85 -12.39 -11.43
CA ASN A 177 -18.68 -13.23 -11.73
C ASN A 177 -17.38 -12.43 -11.86
N ALA A 178 -17.25 -11.35 -11.09
CA ALA A 178 -16.02 -10.57 -11.05
C ALA A 178 -14.90 -11.41 -10.43
N ILE A 179 -13.69 -11.26 -10.96
CA ILE A 179 -12.52 -12.05 -10.55
C ILE A 179 -11.42 -11.10 -10.10
N VAL A 180 -10.90 -11.31 -8.89
CA VAL A 180 -9.70 -10.63 -8.40
C VAL A 180 -8.49 -11.46 -8.82
N LEU A 181 -7.72 -10.96 -9.79
CA LEU A 181 -6.59 -11.70 -10.37
C LEU A 181 -5.33 -11.68 -9.51
N THR A 182 -5.14 -10.64 -8.70
CA THR A 182 -3.96 -10.42 -7.85
C THR A 182 -4.35 -9.85 -6.49
N ASN A 183 -3.61 -10.21 -5.44
CA ASN A 183 -3.91 -9.82 -4.06
C ASN A 183 -2.99 -8.73 -3.50
N VAL A 184 -1.73 -8.64 -3.96
CA VAL A 184 -0.79 -7.57 -3.56
C VAL A 184 -1.32 -6.20 -3.98
N GLN A 185 -1.68 -6.05 -5.25
CA GLN A 185 -2.45 -4.93 -5.80
C GLN A 185 -3.62 -5.53 -6.56
N ALA A 186 -4.84 -5.04 -6.32
CA ALA A 186 -6.03 -5.58 -6.92
C ALA A 186 -6.08 -5.26 -8.41
N TRP A 187 -6.19 -6.31 -9.22
CA TRP A 187 -6.60 -6.24 -10.62
C TRP A 187 -7.92 -7.00 -10.73
N LEU A 188 -9.00 -6.29 -11.05
CA LEU A 188 -10.37 -6.81 -11.04
C LEU A 188 -10.85 -7.03 -12.48
N LEU A 189 -11.06 -8.27 -12.87
CA LEU A 189 -11.71 -8.60 -14.14
C LEU A 189 -13.24 -8.62 -13.95
N LEU A 190 -13.95 -7.82 -14.75
CA LEU A 190 -15.40 -7.74 -14.77
C LEU A 190 -15.88 -7.44 -16.19
N ASN A 191 -16.78 -8.27 -16.74
CA ASN A 191 -17.36 -8.10 -18.08
C ASN A 191 -16.30 -7.86 -19.17
N ASN A 192 -15.28 -8.72 -19.26
CA ASN A 192 -14.16 -8.60 -20.21
C ASN A 192 -13.25 -7.38 -19.99
N THR A 193 -13.50 -6.53 -18.99
CA THR A 193 -12.64 -5.39 -18.69
C THR A 193 -11.83 -5.67 -17.44
N LEU A 194 -10.53 -5.45 -17.55
CA LEU A 194 -9.57 -5.61 -16.48
C LEU A 194 -9.27 -4.24 -15.85
N TYR A 195 -9.78 -4.01 -14.66
CA TYR A 195 -9.67 -2.75 -13.92
C TYR A 195 -8.49 -2.77 -12.95
N TYR A 196 -7.81 -1.63 -12.86
CA TYR A 196 -6.81 -1.31 -11.83
C TYR A 196 -7.28 -0.10 -11.00
N PHE A 197 -6.63 0.17 -9.87
CA PHE A 197 -7.10 1.16 -8.90
C PHE A 197 -6.12 2.33 -8.72
N ASP A 198 -6.67 3.49 -8.35
CA ASP A 198 -5.96 4.76 -8.15
C ASP A 198 -5.13 4.82 -6.87
N GLN A 199 -5.27 3.81 -6.02
CA GLN A 199 -4.55 3.67 -4.76
C GLN A 199 -4.12 2.20 -4.57
N ALA A 200 -3.14 2.00 -3.70
CA ALA A 200 -2.71 0.67 -3.32
C ALA A 200 -3.87 -0.08 -2.64
N LEU A 201 -4.45 -1.08 -3.31
CA LEU A 201 -5.62 -1.81 -2.86
C LEU A 201 -5.32 -3.30 -2.85
N GLU A 202 -5.35 -3.93 -1.68
CA GLU A 202 -5.17 -5.37 -1.58
C GLU A 202 -6.41 -6.11 -2.09
N GLY A 203 -6.22 -7.09 -2.99
CA GLY A 203 -7.31 -7.86 -3.59
C GLY A 203 -8.20 -8.57 -2.58
N LYS A 204 -7.62 -9.03 -1.45
CA LYS A 204 -8.34 -9.66 -0.34
C LYS A 204 -9.40 -8.76 0.31
N LYS A 205 -9.31 -7.43 0.16
CA LYS A 205 -10.35 -6.51 0.63
C LYS A 205 -11.59 -6.50 -0.25
N LEU A 206 -11.46 -6.91 -1.52
CA LEU A 206 -12.57 -7.04 -2.48
C LEU A 206 -13.15 -8.45 -2.52
N SER A 207 -12.32 -9.50 -2.35
CA SER A 207 -12.74 -10.90 -2.50
C SER A 207 -14.00 -11.29 -1.73
N PRO A 208 -14.21 -10.86 -0.46
CA PRO A 208 -15.44 -11.18 0.27
C PRO A 208 -16.71 -10.65 -0.41
N PHE A 209 -16.60 -9.56 -1.16
CA PHE A 209 -17.73 -8.84 -1.73
C PHE A 209 -18.09 -9.27 -3.15
N LEU A 210 -17.28 -10.15 -3.78
CA LEU A 210 -17.60 -10.71 -5.09
C LEU A 210 -18.95 -11.45 -5.05
N ASN A 211 -19.26 -12.11 -3.93
CA ASN A 211 -20.50 -12.87 -3.70
C ASN A 211 -21.21 -12.49 -2.39
N LYS A 212 -20.94 -11.29 -1.85
CA LYS A 212 -21.57 -10.80 -0.61
C LYS A 212 -21.78 -9.29 -0.70
N ARG A 213 -22.96 -8.80 -0.29
CA ARG A 213 -23.27 -7.35 -0.34
C ARG A 213 -22.51 -6.55 0.71
N TYR A 214 -22.38 -7.09 1.91
CA TYR A 214 -21.70 -6.44 3.04
C TYR A 214 -21.22 -7.49 4.05
N ILE A 215 -20.26 -7.11 4.89
CA ILE A 215 -19.89 -7.85 6.10
C ILE A 215 -20.67 -7.25 7.25
N SER A 216 -21.34 -8.10 8.02
CA SER A 216 -22.03 -7.73 9.27
C SER A 216 -21.09 -7.98 10.44
N VAL A 217 -21.00 -7.00 11.34
CA VAL A 217 -20.26 -7.08 12.60
C VAL A 217 -21.22 -6.76 13.73
N GLY A 218 -21.47 -7.73 14.60
CA GLY A 218 -22.37 -7.57 15.73
C GLY A 218 -21.76 -6.72 16.85
N ARG A 219 -22.63 -6.05 17.62
CA ARG A 219 -22.30 -5.13 18.74
C ARG A 219 -21.22 -5.67 19.68
N SER A 220 -21.30 -6.95 20.05
CA SER A 220 -20.38 -7.59 20.99
C SER A 220 -18.92 -7.65 20.49
N THR A 221 -18.72 -7.55 19.18
CA THR A 221 -17.39 -7.65 18.53
C THR A 221 -16.95 -6.36 17.83
N GLU A 222 -17.83 -5.36 17.75
CA GLU A 222 -17.58 -4.15 16.96
C GLU A 222 -16.38 -3.34 17.47
N LYS A 223 -16.22 -3.22 18.80
CA LYS A 223 -15.09 -2.49 19.39
C LYS A 223 -13.74 -3.06 18.94
N LYS A 224 -13.57 -4.38 19.06
CA LYS A 224 -12.36 -5.07 18.63
C LYS A 224 -12.16 -4.97 17.11
N TYR A 225 -13.25 -5.05 16.35
CA TYR A 225 -13.20 -4.89 14.90
C TYR A 225 -12.75 -3.46 14.51
N PHE A 226 -13.25 -2.45 15.20
CA PHE A 226 -12.88 -1.06 14.98
C PHE A 226 -11.41 -0.80 15.30
N GLU A 227 -10.95 -1.27 16.45
CA GLU A 227 -9.55 -1.15 16.89
C GLU A 227 -8.57 -1.84 15.94
N THR A 228 -8.89 -3.06 15.49
CA THR A 228 -7.95 -3.90 14.74
C THR A 228 -8.01 -3.74 13.22
N PHE A 229 -9.19 -3.44 12.67
CA PHE A 229 -9.40 -3.38 11.22
C PHE A 229 -9.73 -1.97 10.73
N VAL A 230 -10.69 -1.29 11.36
CA VAL A 230 -11.22 -0.01 10.84
C VAL A 230 -10.21 1.12 10.95
N CYS A 231 -9.46 1.21 12.06
CA CYS A 231 -8.37 2.20 12.19
C CYS A 231 -7.39 2.14 11.01
N GLY A 232 -6.82 0.95 10.74
CA GLY A 232 -5.88 0.76 9.63
C GLY A 232 -6.52 0.96 8.24
N LEU A 233 -7.84 0.77 8.12
CA LEU A 233 -8.56 1.07 6.88
C LEU A 233 -8.70 2.59 6.67
N ILE A 234 -9.07 3.36 7.70
CA ILE A 234 -9.20 4.83 7.64
C ILE A 234 -7.84 5.51 7.43
N GLU A 235 -6.76 4.91 7.93
CA GLU A 235 -5.39 5.40 7.69
C GLU A 235 -5.04 5.40 6.20
N ARG A 236 -5.40 4.32 5.50
CA ARG A 236 -4.94 4.05 4.13
C ARG A 236 -5.92 4.43 3.04
N TYR A 237 -7.23 4.39 3.32
CA TYR A 237 -8.27 4.50 2.29
C TYR A 237 -9.29 5.60 2.61
N HIS A 238 -10.02 6.00 1.57
CA HIS A 238 -11.22 6.81 1.75
C HIS A 238 -12.33 5.96 2.38
N VAL A 239 -12.92 6.49 3.44
CA VAL A 239 -13.99 5.84 4.21
C VAL A 239 -15.16 6.81 4.35
N TYR A 240 -16.35 6.32 4.05
CA TYR A 240 -17.62 6.93 4.41
C TYR A 240 -18.19 6.18 5.61
N ALA A 241 -18.61 6.90 6.64
CA ALA A 241 -19.14 6.32 7.87
C ALA A 241 -20.48 6.95 8.22
N GLU A 242 -21.41 6.09 8.64
CA GLU A 242 -22.70 6.44 9.22
C GLU A 242 -22.82 5.67 10.54
N GLY A 243 -23.13 6.37 11.64
CA GLY A 243 -23.22 5.81 12.99
C GLY A 243 -21.91 5.83 13.80
N PHE A 244 -20.84 6.42 13.27
CA PHE A 244 -19.66 6.88 14.03
C PHE A 244 -19.00 8.08 13.33
N GLU A 245 -18.16 8.81 14.05
CA GLU A 245 -17.54 10.04 13.55
C GLU A 245 -16.08 9.81 13.13
N ILE A 246 -15.65 10.46 12.05
CA ILE A 246 -14.24 10.52 11.64
C ILE A 246 -13.81 11.99 11.64
N GLN A 247 -13.05 12.40 12.65
CA GLN A 247 -12.51 13.75 12.76
C GLN A 247 -11.12 13.81 12.14
N THR A 248 -10.95 14.64 11.11
CA THR A 248 -9.64 14.81 10.46
C THR A 248 -8.90 16.02 11.01
N HIS A 249 -7.72 15.81 11.59
CA HIS A 249 -6.82 16.86 12.08
C HIS A 249 -5.70 17.08 11.06
N GLN A 250 -5.62 18.29 10.47
CA GLN A 250 -4.68 18.60 9.39
C GLN A 250 -4.16 20.05 9.52
N HIS A 251 -2.86 20.26 9.21
CA HIS A 251 -2.19 21.56 8.98
C HIS A 251 -2.03 22.56 10.14
N GLN A 252 -2.73 22.41 11.26
CA GLN A 252 -2.52 23.26 12.45
C GLN A 252 -1.65 22.53 13.48
N ALA A 253 -0.39 22.28 13.12
CA ALA A 253 0.56 21.64 14.01
C ALA A 253 1.32 22.67 14.85
N ILE A 254 1.63 22.33 16.09
CA ILE A 254 2.47 23.14 16.98
C ILE A 254 3.75 22.36 17.27
N PRO A 255 4.94 22.91 16.97
CA PRO A 255 6.19 22.26 17.33
C PRO A 255 6.45 22.44 18.83
N LEU A 256 6.75 21.33 19.49
CA LEU A 256 6.97 21.25 20.94
C LEU A 256 8.42 20.86 21.21
N LEU A 257 9.06 21.56 22.13
CA LEU A 257 10.38 21.20 22.65
C LEU A 257 10.25 20.80 24.12
N HIS A 258 10.32 19.50 24.37
CA HIS A 258 10.27 18.95 25.72
C HIS A 258 11.67 18.91 26.32
N LEU A 259 11.84 19.54 27.47
CA LEU A 259 13.06 19.44 28.26
C LEU A 259 13.07 18.10 29.02
N ILE A 260 14.02 17.24 28.68
CA ILE A 260 14.33 16.02 29.43
C ILE A 260 15.50 16.33 30.36
N TYR A 261 15.16 16.58 31.62
CA TYR A 261 16.15 16.79 32.68
C TYR A 261 16.71 15.46 33.16
N VAL A 262 18.03 15.40 33.33
CA VAL A 262 18.74 14.27 33.93
C VAL A 262 19.70 14.84 34.97
N GLU A 263 19.50 14.49 36.25
CA GLU A 263 20.20 15.10 37.39
C GLU A 263 21.72 14.82 37.37
N ASP A 264 22.11 13.58 37.06
CA ASP A 264 23.52 13.16 36.97
C ASP A 264 23.97 12.91 35.51
N GLY A 265 23.35 13.60 34.54
CA GLY A 265 23.57 13.32 33.13
C GLY A 265 23.42 14.52 32.21
N ALA A 266 23.61 14.28 30.91
CA ALA A 266 23.39 15.28 29.89
C ALA A 266 21.88 15.42 29.64
N SER A 267 21.30 16.52 30.11
CA SER A 267 19.93 16.90 29.75
C SER A 267 19.79 17.05 28.23
N GLN A 268 18.60 16.78 27.70
CA GLN A 268 18.31 16.75 26.27
C GLN A 268 17.00 17.47 25.97
N LEU A 269 16.80 17.81 24.70
CA LEU A 269 15.53 18.31 24.18
C LEU A 269 14.90 17.24 23.32
N GLN A 270 13.61 16.99 23.50
CA GLN A 270 12.84 16.14 22.61
C GLN A 270 11.92 16.99 21.75
N LEU A 271 12.11 16.90 20.43
CA LEU A 271 11.25 17.52 19.45
C LEU A 271 10.00 16.66 19.23
N GLN A 272 8.84 17.26 19.42
CA GLN A 272 7.54 16.66 19.14
C GLN A 272 6.65 17.63 18.36
N PHE A 273 5.59 17.12 17.75
CA PHE A 273 4.62 17.89 16.99
C PHE A 273 3.21 17.57 17.48
N LYS A 274 2.48 18.61 17.87
CA LYS A 274 1.09 18.49 18.34
C LYS A 274 0.12 18.81 17.23
N TYR A 275 -0.75 17.86 16.90
CA TYR A 275 -1.86 17.98 15.96
C TYR A 275 -3.18 17.77 16.72
N GLY A 276 -3.87 18.86 17.03
CA GLY A 276 -5.06 18.81 17.88
C GLY A 276 -4.74 18.20 19.26
N PRO A 277 -5.42 17.13 19.70
CA PRO A 277 -5.15 16.47 20.99
C PRO A 277 -3.99 15.45 20.93
N HIS A 278 -3.37 15.25 19.76
CA HIS A 278 -2.39 14.18 19.57
C HIS A 278 -0.98 14.73 19.37
N THR A 279 -0.01 14.12 20.04
CA THR A 279 1.41 14.47 19.92
C THR A 279 2.19 13.34 19.30
N PHE A 280 3.15 13.70 18.45
CA PHE A 280 4.01 12.78 17.71
C PHE A 280 5.47 13.18 17.90
N THR A 281 6.32 12.21 18.23
CA THR A 281 7.77 12.42 18.26
C THR A 281 8.30 12.68 16.85
N ALA A 282 9.24 13.61 16.71
CA ALA A 282 9.97 13.79 15.47
C ALA A 282 10.69 12.49 15.06
N GLY A 283 10.82 12.25 13.75
CA GLY A 283 11.41 11.02 13.21
C GLY A 283 10.41 9.89 12.93
N ALA A 284 9.16 9.97 13.40
CA ALA A 284 8.14 8.99 13.03
C ALA A 284 7.67 9.19 11.56
N GLU A 285 7.76 8.15 10.73
CA GLU A 285 7.46 8.23 9.28
C GLU A 285 5.97 8.19 8.92
N ASN A 286 5.10 7.81 9.86
CA ASN A 286 3.67 7.66 9.58
C ASN A 286 3.02 9.03 9.29
N LYS A 287 2.70 9.29 8.01
CA LYS A 287 2.01 10.50 7.55
C LYS A 287 0.57 10.59 8.03
N VAL A 288 -0.10 9.45 8.19
CA VAL A 288 -1.49 9.37 8.67
C VAL A 288 -1.56 8.38 9.81
N THR A 289 -2.26 8.75 10.88
CA THR A 289 -2.53 7.87 12.02
C THR A 289 -3.98 8.03 12.43
N VAL A 290 -4.62 6.93 12.84
CA VAL A 290 -5.99 6.95 13.34
C VAL A 290 -6.01 6.43 14.77
N ARG A 291 -6.57 7.22 15.67
CA ARG A 291 -6.87 6.79 17.05
C ARG A 291 -8.37 6.71 17.23
N MET A 292 -8.82 5.65 17.90
CA MET A 292 -10.23 5.44 18.20
C MET A 292 -10.49 5.83 19.66
N GLU A 293 -11.56 6.59 19.87
CA GLU A 293 -12.17 6.85 21.16
C GLU A 293 -13.59 6.27 21.17
N TYR A 294 -14.02 5.78 22.33
CA TYR A 294 -15.39 5.31 22.53
C TYR A 294 -15.99 5.97 23.78
N ASN A 295 -17.03 6.76 23.56
CA ASN A 295 -17.83 7.36 24.62
C ASN A 295 -18.99 6.41 24.94
N ALA A 296 -18.94 5.80 26.13
CA ALA A 296 -19.95 4.84 26.58
C ALA A 296 -21.28 5.49 27.02
N GLN A 297 -21.28 6.79 27.35
CA GLN A 297 -22.51 7.49 27.76
C GLN A 297 -23.42 7.76 26.55
N ASP A 298 -22.81 8.14 25.43
CA ASP A 298 -23.51 8.49 24.19
C ASP A 298 -23.48 7.36 23.14
N ASP A 299 -22.89 6.21 23.48
CA ASP A 299 -22.66 5.06 22.57
C ASP A 299 -22.01 5.48 21.23
N GLN A 300 -21.02 6.37 21.31
CA GLN A 300 -20.40 7.03 20.16
C GLN A 300 -18.94 6.63 20.00
N TYR A 301 -18.59 6.21 18.79
CA TYR A 301 -17.19 6.05 18.38
C TYR A 301 -16.70 7.29 17.63
N ILE A 302 -15.51 7.75 17.97
CA ILE A 302 -14.83 8.86 17.30
C ILE A 302 -13.46 8.37 16.83
N PHE A 303 -13.21 8.47 15.53
CA PHE A 303 -11.93 8.16 14.93
C PHE A 303 -11.20 9.46 14.62
N HIS A 304 -10.15 9.75 15.37
CA HIS A 304 -9.29 10.90 15.12
C HIS A 304 -8.24 10.54 14.09
N ARG A 305 -8.47 10.97 12.85
CA ARG A 305 -7.56 10.80 11.73
C ARG A 305 -6.61 11.99 11.66
N VAL A 306 -5.37 11.81 12.09
CA VAL A 306 -4.34 12.84 12.05
C VAL A 306 -3.55 12.73 10.75
N LYS A 307 -3.50 13.81 9.97
CA LYS A 307 -2.64 13.93 8.79
C LYS A 307 -1.48 14.88 9.08
N ARG A 308 -0.29 14.30 9.20
CA ARG A 308 0.95 15.00 9.48
C ARG A 308 1.54 15.64 8.23
N SER A 309 2.11 16.82 8.40
CA SER A 309 2.89 17.50 7.37
C SER A 309 4.37 17.23 7.60
N LEU A 310 4.84 16.05 7.17
CA LEU A 310 6.24 15.63 7.37
C LEU A 310 7.25 16.63 6.79
N GLN A 311 6.90 17.28 5.68
CA GLN A 311 7.74 18.33 5.09
C GLN A 311 7.88 19.56 6.02
N TRP A 312 6.79 19.98 6.66
CA TRP A 312 6.85 21.10 7.61
C TRP A 312 7.58 20.69 8.88
N GLU A 313 7.37 19.47 9.38
CA GLU A 313 8.09 18.91 10.53
C GLU A 313 9.61 18.90 10.28
N GLU A 314 10.04 18.47 9.08
CA GLU A 314 11.45 18.50 8.67
C GLU A 314 12.01 19.93 8.65
N GLN A 315 11.24 20.91 8.16
CA GLN A 315 11.66 22.32 8.18
C GLN A 315 11.85 22.85 9.61
N GLN A 316 11.01 22.43 10.56
CA GLN A 316 11.17 22.78 11.98
C GLN A 316 12.43 22.15 12.56
N HIS A 317 12.68 20.86 12.27
CA HIS A 317 13.90 20.16 12.70
C HIS A 317 15.17 20.83 12.15
N GLU A 318 15.19 21.17 10.86
CA GLU A 318 16.31 21.87 10.23
C GLU A 318 16.52 23.29 10.79
N SER A 319 15.43 23.96 11.21
CA SER A 319 15.53 25.26 11.89
C SER A 319 16.26 25.13 13.23
N LEU A 320 15.97 24.08 14.01
CA LEU A 320 16.68 23.81 15.26
C LEU A 320 18.16 23.46 15.06
N LYS A 321 18.50 22.75 13.98
CA LYS A 321 19.90 22.50 13.63
C LYS A 321 20.66 23.79 13.30
N LYS A 322 20.02 24.72 12.57
CA LYS A 322 20.59 26.05 12.30
C LYS A 322 20.81 26.87 13.56
N LEU A 323 19.98 26.68 14.59
CA LEU A 323 20.16 27.26 15.92
C LEU A 323 21.22 26.52 16.77
N GLY A 324 21.92 25.54 16.19
CA GLY A 324 23.05 24.86 16.83
C GLY A 324 22.69 23.64 17.66
N LEU A 325 21.49 23.06 17.49
CA LEU A 325 21.21 21.71 17.99
C LEU A 325 21.74 20.63 17.03
N GLN A 326 22.04 19.46 17.58
CA GLN A 326 22.41 18.26 16.82
C GLN A 326 21.64 17.05 17.35
N ASP A 327 21.42 16.08 16.46
CA ASP A 327 20.73 14.83 16.81
C ASP A 327 21.57 13.96 17.76
N VAL A 328 20.91 13.48 18.80
CA VAL A 328 21.37 12.38 19.65
C VAL A 328 20.73 11.08 19.19
N ASP A 329 19.42 11.12 18.95
CA ASP A 329 18.63 10.01 18.39
C ASP A 329 17.52 10.59 17.52
N LEU A 330 17.63 10.35 16.21
CA LEU A 330 16.67 10.86 15.23
C LEU A 330 15.27 10.22 15.37
N GLN A 331 15.19 8.95 15.77
CA GLN A 331 13.91 8.23 15.90
C GLN A 331 13.12 8.67 17.12
N LEU A 332 13.84 9.09 18.17
CA LEU A 332 13.25 9.61 19.39
C LEU A 332 13.16 11.15 19.39
N GLY A 333 13.57 11.81 18.30
CA GLY A 333 13.59 13.26 18.18
C GLY A 333 14.47 13.94 19.23
N LEU A 334 15.51 13.25 19.73
CA LEU A 334 16.36 13.73 20.82
C LEU A 334 17.50 14.59 20.27
N LEU A 335 17.62 15.79 20.84
CA LEU A 335 18.52 16.85 20.42
C LEU A 335 19.36 17.34 21.61
N THR A 336 20.58 17.79 21.31
CA THR A 336 21.46 18.44 22.28
C THR A 336 22.24 19.57 21.60
N PRO A 337 22.66 20.62 22.33
CA PRO A 337 23.54 21.65 21.76
C PRO A 337 24.80 21.03 21.15
N ALA A 338 25.13 21.47 19.94
CA ALA A 338 26.38 21.12 19.28
C ALA A 338 27.57 21.70 20.05
N ILE A 339 28.73 21.07 19.90
CA ILE A 339 29.97 21.59 20.48
C ILE A 339 30.39 22.80 19.64
N GLN A 340 30.46 23.98 20.26
CA GLN A 340 30.99 25.19 19.63
C GLN A 340 32.25 25.62 20.38
N THR A 341 33.34 25.92 19.65
CA THR A 341 34.61 26.37 20.24
C THR A 341 35.17 25.46 21.35
N GLY A 342 34.97 24.14 21.21
CA GLY A 342 35.49 23.13 22.16
C GLY A 342 34.68 22.96 23.45
N LYS A 343 33.57 23.70 23.64
CA LYS A 343 32.66 23.55 24.79
C LYS A 343 31.23 23.28 24.32
N ARG A 344 30.54 22.33 24.96
CA ARG A 344 29.10 22.13 24.78
C ARG A 344 28.36 23.04 25.75
N LEU A 345 27.45 23.87 25.24
CA LEU A 345 26.51 24.62 26.09
C LEU A 345 25.59 23.65 26.81
N SER A 346 25.18 23.97 28.05
CA SER A 346 24.09 23.22 28.66
C SER A 346 22.79 23.45 27.87
N VAL A 347 21.85 22.51 27.94
CA VAL A 347 20.53 22.70 27.32
C VAL A 347 19.85 23.96 27.85
N PHE A 348 20.01 24.25 29.15
CA PHE A 348 19.44 25.43 29.79
C PHE A 348 20.02 26.73 29.22
N ASP A 349 21.34 26.84 29.11
CA ASP A 349 22.00 28.01 28.53
C ASP A 349 21.58 28.21 27.07
N TRP A 350 21.52 27.11 26.31
CA TRP A 350 21.07 27.16 24.93
C TRP A 350 19.62 27.64 24.82
N MET A 351 18.70 27.13 25.64
CA MET A 351 17.30 27.54 25.64
C MET A 351 17.15 29.02 26.01
N ASN A 352 17.86 29.49 27.04
CA ASN A 352 17.84 30.90 27.46
C ASN A 352 18.34 31.83 26.35
N ASN A 353 19.39 31.43 25.63
CA ASN A 353 19.97 32.23 24.55
C ASN A 353 19.09 32.29 23.27
N HIS A 354 18.19 31.33 23.08
CA HIS A 354 17.40 31.20 21.85
C HIS A 354 15.89 31.35 22.07
N GLN A 355 15.45 31.77 23.27
CA GLN A 355 14.02 31.83 23.62
C GLN A 355 13.20 32.68 22.63
N GLU A 356 13.62 33.91 22.35
CA GLU A 356 12.91 34.81 21.43
C GLU A 356 12.81 34.23 20.01
N GLN A 357 13.86 33.54 19.56
CA GLN A 357 13.88 32.91 18.22
C GLN A 357 12.97 31.69 18.16
N LEU A 358 12.92 30.89 19.23
CA LEU A 358 12.03 29.75 19.35
C LEU A 358 10.56 30.19 19.36
N GLU A 359 10.23 31.25 20.10
CA GLU A 359 8.89 31.84 20.12
C GLU A 359 8.51 32.40 18.74
N ALA A 360 9.41 33.11 18.06
CA ALA A 360 9.19 33.62 16.71
C ALA A 360 8.99 32.52 15.66
N LEU A 361 9.63 31.36 15.84
CA LEU A 361 9.45 30.16 15.01
C LEU A 361 8.22 29.32 15.41
N GLY A 362 7.53 29.69 16.50
CA GLY A 362 6.31 29.03 16.98
C GLY A 362 6.54 27.80 17.87
N PHE A 363 7.76 27.59 18.37
CA PHE A 363 8.05 26.49 19.29
C PHE A 363 7.46 26.74 20.67
N HIS A 364 6.75 25.75 21.20
CA HIS A 364 6.30 25.74 22.58
C HIS A 364 7.26 24.89 23.43
N ILE A 365 7.86 25.52 24.42
CA ILE A 365 8.75 24.85 25.37
C ILE A 365 7.89 24.18 26.45
N ILE A 366 8.11 22.88 26.66
CA ILE A 366 7.44 22.10 27.69
C ILE A 366 8.48 21.59 28.69
N GLN A 367 8.27 21.93 29.96
CA GLN A 367 9.05 21.40 31.08
C GLN A 367 8.19 20.42 31.87
N ASN A 368 8.72 19.25 32.22
CA ASN A 368 8.01 18.32 33.09
C ASN A 368 7.80 18.95 34.48
N SER A 369 6.58 18.89 35.00
CA SER A 369 6.15 19.70 36.15
C SER A 369 6.27 19.03 37.51
N GLU A 370 6.88 17.85 37.63
CA GLU A 370 6.71 17.06 38.86
C GLU A 370 7.63 17.47 40.02
N GLU A 371 8.82 18.06 39.81
CA GLU A 371 9.66 18.46 40.95
C GLU A 371 10.40 19.81 40.84
N LYS A 372 10.73 20.31 39.63
CA LYS A 372 11.44 21.61 39.47
C LYS A 372 10.97 22.33 38.19
N ARG A 373 10.30 23.47 38.34
CA ARG A 373 10.11 24.43 37.21
C ARG A 373 11.38 25.25 37.08
N PHE A 374 12.05 25.16 35.94
CA PHE A 374 13.25 25.94 35.68
C PHE A 374 12.83 27.29 35.07
N PHE A 375 13.32 28.37 35.66
CA PHE A 375 13.12 29.70 35.10
C PHE A 375 13.89 29.79 33.78
N ILE A 376 13.16 30.01 32.68
CA ILE A 376 13.72 30.34 31.37
C ILE A 376 13.37 31.80 31.16
N GLY A 377 14.40 32.65 31.17
CA GLY A 377 14.28 34.10 31.10
C GLY A 377 15.54 34.81 31.58
N HIS A 378 15.71 36.08 31.20
CA HIS A 378 16.84 36.90 31.63
C HIS A 378 16.77 37.21 33.14
N THR A 379 17.78 36.80 33.90
CA THR A 379 18.10 37.39 35.19
C THR A 379 18.95 38.64 34.97
N SER A 380 18.34 39.82 35.01
CA SER A 380 19.08 41.07 35.19
C SER A 380 19.44 41.21 36.67
N LEU A 381 20.67 40.83 37.04
CA LEU A 381 21.26 41.22 38.31
C LEU A 381 21.82 42.64 38.15
N ASP A 382 21.00 43.64 38.48
CA ASP A 382 21.50 45.00 38.71
C ASP A 382 22.22 45.00 40.07
N ILE A 383 23.54 44.86 40.02
CA ILE A 383 24.41 45.16 41.16
C ILE A 383 24.61 46.67 41.15
N TYR A 384 23.84 47.39 41.98
CA TYR A 384 24.25 48.73 42.41
C TYR A 384 25.45 48.58 43.34
N ILE A 385 26.52 49.31 43.01
CA ILE A 385 27.86 49.31 43.60
C ILE A 385 27.84 49.46 45.12
#